data_AF-A0AAX0PWX2-F1
#
_entry.id   AF-A0AAX0PWX2-F1
#
_cell.length_a   1.000
_cell.length_b   1.000
_cell.length_c   1.000
_cell.angle_alpha   90.00
_cell.angle_beta   90.00
_cell.angle_gamma   90.00
#
_symmetry.space_group_name_H-M   'P 1'
#
loop_
_entity.id
_entity.type
_entity.pdbx_description
1 polymer ?
#
loop_
_entity_poly.entity_id
_entity_poly.type
_entity_poly.pdbx_seq_one_letter_code
_entity_poly.pdbx_strand_id
1 'polypeptide(L)'
;MDNKPQEPIHSRVELNREKHNKKKKVQIIIGIVLVLFLGLGIYAGSVYLKAKNAFDKTYDPKTAVKQDSFSGKEPFNILLLGTDTGAFGRKEVRGNSDTMILVTVNLAKKKLSLMSIPRDTMARMIGTDSFSVHKINAAYNIGGAKMAMQTTSKVLNVPIKYYISMNMGGMRKIVDGVGGVTVTPPLTFTYDGYTFTKGKTVHLNGNQALAYSRMRYDDPKGDYGRQLRQREVIMSVLEHALSFNTLKNLDSILGSVSTSLRTNLTFDSMVKISKNYRKCTNNMSSDYLHGVGAMIGDASYQVMSDRELQRTSNIVRNDLGLDSMDIDNNETYQNSMNSQFNWNSGDSNQVYYIYDPHTDELWNGDRAY
;
A
#
# COMPACT_ATOMS: atom_id res chain seq x y z
N MET A 1 45.40 -63.89 25.80
CA MET A 1 44.52 -62.79 25.38
C MET A 1 45.01 -61.52 26.06
N ASP A 2 44.75 -60.38 25.42
CA ASP A 2 45.02 -59.00 25.84
C ASP A 2 46.36 -58.37 25.43
N ASN A 3 46.52 -58.22 24.10
CA ASN A 3 47.28 -57.13 23.51
C ASN A 3 46.45 -55.84 23.62
N LYS A 4 46.62 -55.05 24.70
CA LYS A 4 46.16 -53.66 24.70
C LYS A 4 47.18 -52.81 23.90
N PRO A 5 46.77 -52.07 22.87
CA PRO A 5 47.66 -51.16 22.17
C PRO A 5 48.24 -50.13 23.15
N GLN A 6 49.56 -49.96 23.19
CA GLN A 6 50.17 -48.83 23.90
C GLN A 6 49.78 -47.54 23.19
N GLU A 7 49.09 -46.63 23.88
CA GLU A 7 48.86 -45.28 23.39
C GLU A 7 50.20 -44.54 23.26
N PRO A 8 50.44 -43.78 22.18
CA PRO A 8 51.69 -43.06 21.98
C PRO A 8 51.89 -42.02 23.08
N ILE A 9 53.04 -42.09 23.77
CA ILE A 9 53.45 -41.11 24.78
C ILE A 9 53.90 -39.83 24.07
N HIS A 10 52.99 -38.89 23.90
CA HIS A 10 53.31 -37.58 23.34
C HIS A 10 54.25 -36.79 24.26
N SER A 11 55.34 -36.28 23.71
CA SER A 11 56.27 -35.38 24.41
C SER A 11 55.55 -34.10 24.86
N ARG A 12 55.92 -33.54 26.03
CA ARG A 12 55.42 -32.20 26.48
C ARG A 12 55.62 -31.12 25.40
N VAL A 13 56.64 -31.25 24.56
CA VAL A 13 56.92 -30.36 23.43
C VAL A 13 55.91 -30.54 22.30
N GLU A 14 55.52 -31.78 21.99
CA GLU A 14 54.50 -32.09 20.97
C GLU A 14 53.10 -31.63 21.40
N LEU A 15 52.72 -31.89 22.66
CA LEU A 15 51.45 -31.43 23.24
C LEU A 15 51.36 -29.89 23.24
N ASN A 16 52.46 -29.18 23.53
CA ASN A 16 52.50 -27.72 23.47
C ASN A 16 52.49 -27.19 22.03
N ARG A 17 53.16 -27.86 21.08
CA ARG A 17 53.15 -27.50 19.66
C ARG A 17 51.76 -27.70 19.04
N GLU A 18 51.06 -28.78 19.38
CA GLU A 18 49.68 -29.00 18.98
C GLU A 18 48.72 -27.97 19.59
N LYS A 19 48.83 -27.68 20.89
CA LYS A 19 48.04 -26.64 21.55
C LYS A 19 48.29 -25.26 20.93
N HIS A 20 49.53 -24.93 20.59
CA HIS A 20 49.89 -23.67 19.94
C HIS A 20 49.34 -23.58 18.50
N ASN A 21 49.46 -24.66 17.72
CA ASN A 21 48.87 -24.75 16.37
C ASN A 21 47.33 -24.69 16.39
N LYS A 22 46.68 -25.30 17.38
CA LYS A 22 45.23 -25.19 17.60
C LYS A 22 44.83 -23.75 17.96
N LYS A 23 45.55 -23.08 18.88
CA LYS A 23 45.32 -21.66 19.20
C LYS A 23 45.49 -20.74 17.99
N LYS A 24 46.53 -20.95 17.17
CA LYS A 24 46.78 -20.18 15.94
C LYS A 24 45.66 -20.38 14.90
N LYS A 25 45.18 -21.62 14.71
CA LYS A 25 44.03 -21.92 13.84
C LYS A 25 42.74 -21.23 14.32
N VAL A 26 42.47 -21.25 15.63
CA VAL A 26 41.31 -20.56 16.21
C VAL A 26 41.41 -19.05 16.01
N GLN A 27 42.58 -18.44 16.22
CA GLN A 27 42.79 -17.00 15.97
C GLN A 27 42.59 -16.62 14.49
N ILE A 28 43.02 -17.46 13.56
CA ILE A 28 42.78 -17.25 12.12
C ILE A 28 41.29 -17.32 11.80
N ILE A 29 40.57 -18.32 12.35
CA ILE A 29 39.12 -18.44 12.16
C ILE A 29 38.39 -17.21 12.75
N ILE A 30 38.76 -16.78 13.95
CA ILE A 30 38.21 -15.56 14.58
C ILE A 30 38.49 -14.33 13.69
N GLY A 31 39.70 -14.21 13.16
CA GLY A 31 40.07 -13.13 12.24
C GLY A 31 39.23 -13.12 10.97
N ILE A 32 39.02 -14.28 10.34
CA ILE A 32 38.16 -14.43 9.15
C ILE A 32 36.71 -14.05 9.47
N VAL A 33 36.18 -14.55 10.60
CA VAL A 33 34.84 -14.21 11.06
C VAL A 33 34.70 -12.71 11.29
N LEU A 34 35.68 -12.06 11.94
CA LEU A 34 35.67 -10.62 12.15
C LEU A 34 35.72 -9.82 10.83
N VAL A 35 36.55 -10.24 9.87
CA VAL A 35 36.60 -9.61 8.54
C VAL A 35 35.28 -9.78 7.79
N LEU A 36 34.65 -10.96 7.85
CA LEU A 36 33.32 -11.19 7.28
C LEU A 36 32.27 -10.31 7.96
N PHE A 37 32.29 -10.18 9.29
CA PHE A 37 31.40 -9.29 10.04
C PHE A 37 31.61 -7.81 9.69
N LEU A 38 32.86 -7.36 9.57
CA LEU A 38 33.20 -6.00 9.15
C LEU A 38 32.74 -5.74 7.71
N GLY A 39 32.98 -6.68 6.79
CA GLY A 39 32.50 -6.61 5.41
C GLY A 39 30.97 -6.55 5.33
N LEU A 40 30.28 -7.38 6.11
CA LEU A 40 28.81 -7.35 6.28
C LEU A 40 28.34 -6.00 6.83
N GLY A 41 29.03 -5.45 7.82
CA GLY A 41 28.72 -4.15 8.41
C GLY A 41 28.87 -2.99 7.42
N ILE A 42 29.98 -2.95 6.67
CA ILE A 42 30.23 -1.96 5.61
C ILE A 42 29.17 -2.07 4.52
N TYR A 43 28.88 -3.30 4.06
CA TYR A 43 27.85 -3.54 3.06
C TYR A 43 26.46 -3.09 3.55
N ALA A 44 26.06 -3.48 4.76
CA ALA A 44 24.80 -3.07 5.37
C ALA A 44 24.69 -1.54 5.54
N GLY A 45 25.78 -0.88 5.95
CA GLY A 45 25.86 0.58 6.01
C GLY A 45 25.69 1.25 4.64
N SER A 46 26.32 0.69 3.60
CA SER A 46 26.17 1.20 2.23
C SER A 46 24.73 1.05 1.71
N VAL A 47 24.09 -0.09 1.98
CA VAL A 47 22.69 -0.38 1.65
C VAL A 47 21.76 0.61 2.36
N TYR A 48 21.99 0.85 3.66
CA TYR A 48 21.22 1.81 4.45
C TYR A 48 21.31 3.23 3.86
N LEU A 49 22.52 3.71 3.53
CA LEU A 49 22.71 5.05 2.96
C LEU A 49 22.08 5.18 1.57
N LYS A 50 22.23 4.18 0.71
CA LYS A 50 21.57 4.14 -0.61
C LYS A 50 20.05 4.19 -0.47
N ALA A 51 19.50 3.39 0.43
CA ALA A 51 18.06 3.36 0.70
C ALA A 51 17.59 4.72 1.22
N LYS A 52 18.29 5.30 2.21
CA LYS A 52 17.99 6.61 2.75
C LYS A 52 17.96 7.67 1.65
N ASN A 53 19.01 7.74 0.82
CA ASN A 53 19.09 8.71 -0.27
C ASN A 53 17.97 8.55 -1.31
N ALA A 54 17.52 7.33 -1.59
CA ALA A 54 16.43 7.08 -2.51
C ALA A 54 15.07 7.48 -1.92
N PHE A 55 14.82 7.14 -0.65
CA PHE A 55 13.56 7.46 0.04
C PHE A 55 13.44 8.94 0.41
N ASP A 56 14.53 9.62 0.76
CA ASP A 56 14.54 11.06 1.02
C ASP A 56 14.04 11.84 -0.22
N LYS A 57 14.34 11.37 -1.44
CA LYS A 57 13.82 11.97 -2.70
C LYS A 57 12.32 11.77 -2.91
N THR A 58 11.71 10.83 -2.21
CA THR A 58 10.26 10.56 -2.29
C THR A 58 9.46 11.38 -1.29
N TYR A 59 10.13 11.96 -0.29
CA TYR A 59 9.48 12.70 0.78
C TYR A 59 8.81 13.98 0.27
N ASP A 60 7.52 14.13 0.56
CA ASP A 60 6.76 15.35 0.28
C ASP A 60 6.67 16.22 1.54
N PRO A 61 7.41 17.34 1.61
CA PRO A 61 7.35 18.24 2.76
C PRO A 61 6.00 18.99 2.86
N LYS A 62 5.21 19.09 1.79
CA LYS A 62 3.91 19.81 1.80
C LYS A 62 2.84 19.08 2.61
N THR A 63 3.05 17.79 2.84
CA THR A 63 2.15 16.91 3.58
C THR A 63 2.83 16.34 4.84
N ALA A 64 3.92 16.99 5.28
CA ALA A 64 4.71 16.57 6.43
C ALA A 64 3.85 16.40 7.69
N VAL A 65 3.99 15.25 8.34
CA VAL A 65 3.46 15.01 9.68
C VAL A 65 4.56 15.37 10.69
N LYS A 66 4.18 15.85 11.89
CA LYS A 66 5.14 16.19 12.95
C LYS A 66 6.17 15.06 13.16
N GLN A 67 7.45 15.42 13.29
CA GLN A 67 8.60 14.51 13.19
C GLN A 67 8.60 13.36 14.22
N ASP A 68 7.89 13.52 15.35
CA ASP A 68 7.74 12.51 16.41
C ASP A 68 6.37 11.78 16.42
N SER A 69 5.54 12.01 15.41
CA SER A 69 4.19 11.42 15.35
C SER A 69 4.17 9.91 15.18
N PHE A 70 5.28 9.31 14.70
CA PHE A 70 5.36 7.88 14.42
C PHE A 70 6.35 7.16 15.36
N SER A 71 5.82 6.66 16.47
CA SER A 71 6.56 5.85 17.45
C SER A 71 6.92 4.45 16.94
N GLY A 72 6.27 3.99 15.86
CA GLY A 72 6.44 2.65 15.31
C GLY A 72 5.82 1.54 16.16
N LYS A 73 4.88 1.88 17.05
CA LYS A 73 4.15 0.91 17.88
C LYS A 73 2.63 1.00 17.73
N GLU A 74 2.12 2.21 17.46
CA GLU A 74 0.68 2.47 17.37
C GLU A 74 0.06 1.92 16.08
N PRO A 75 -1.24 1.61 16.07
CA PRO A 75 -1.99 1.38 14.84
C PRO A 75 -2.04 2.63 13.97
N PHE A 76 -2.01 2.45 12.64
CA PHE A 76 -2.05 3.58 11.71
C PHE A 76 -2.66 3.21 10.36
N ASN A 77 -3.09 4.26 9.64
CA ASN A 77 -3.59 4.19 8.27
C ASN A 77 -2.57 4.79 7.28
N ILE A 78 -2.39 4.13 6.13
CA ILE A 78 -1.75 4.68 4.93
C ILE A 78 -2.76 4.65 3.79
N LEU A 79 -3.00 5.79 3.14
CA LEU A 79 -3.72 5.82 1.88
C LEU A 79 -2.77 5.55 0.71
N LEU A 80 -2.95 4.42 0.03
CA LEU A 80 -2.25 4.09 -1.21
C LEU A 80 -2.98 4.70 -2.40
N LEU A 81 -2.24 5.43 -3.23
CA LEU A 81 -2.75 6.16 -4.39
C LEU A 81 -2.00 5.70 -5.66
N GLY A 82 -2.70 5.07 -6.59
CA GLY A 82 -2.16 4.74 -7.91
C GLY A 82 -2.50 5.84 -8.92
N THR A 83 -1.51 6.40 -9.61
CA THR A 83 -1.70 7.50 -10.58
C THR A 83 -1.28 7.08 -11.99
N ASP A 84 -2.04 7.48 -13.01
CA ASP A 84 -1.69 7.23 -14.43
C ASP A 84 -0.73 8.30 -15.01
N THR A 85 -0.36 9.32 -14.24
CA THR A 85 0.62 10.32 -14.68
C THR A 85 2.03 9.73 -14.63
N GLY A 86 2.60 9.45 -15.80
CA GLY A 86 3.96 8.97 -15.96
C GLY A 86 4.99 9.95 -15.40
N ALA A 87 6.01 9.41 -14.71
CA ALA A 87 7.24 10.03 -14.22
C ALA A 87 7.10 11.46 -13.64
N PHE A 88 7.35 11.61 -12.33
CA PHE A 88 7.32 12.88 -11.58
C PHE A 88 8.39 13.90 -12.06
N GLY A 89 8.25 14.36 -13.30
CA GLY A 89 9.19 15.18 -14.07
C GLY A 89 8.62 15.71 -15.41
N ARG A 90 7.30 15.62 -15.65
CA ARG A 90 6.61 16.40 -16.70
C ARG A 90 5.83 17.57 -16.09
N LYS A 91 5.58 18.60 -16.91
CA LYS A 91 4.84 19.84 -16.56
C LYS A 91 3.33 19.65 -16.37
N GLU A 92 2.79 18.44 -16.57
CA GLU A 92 1.36 18.13 -16.37
C GLU A 92 1.05 17.99 -14.87
N VAL A 93 0.04 18.75 -14.43
CA VAL A 93 -0.05 19.29 -13.07
C VAL A 93 -0.48 18.28 -11.99
N ARG A 94 -1.20 17.22 -12.35
CA ARG A 94 -1.55 15.99 -11.59
C ARG A 94 -2.59 15.25 -12.43
N GLY A 95 -2.84 13.98 -12.15
CA GLY A 95 -3.96 13.22 -12.74
C GLY A 95 -4.69 12.48 -11.65
N ASN A 96 -5.91 12.00 -11.94
CA ASN A 96 -6.74 11.31 -10.96
C ASN A 96 -6.04 10.06 -10.40
N SER A 97 -6.35 9.72 -9.15
CA SER A 97 -5.89 8.46 -8.56
C SER A 97 -6.82 7.30 -8.94
N ASP A 98 -6.41 6.47 -9.89
CA ASP A 98 -7.20 5.32 -10.38
C ASP A 98 -7.22 4.12 -9.43
N THR A 99 -6.30 4.10 -8.47
CA THR A 99 -6.31 3.15 -7.34
C THR A 99 -6.31 3.93 -6.05
N MET A 100 -7.26 3.63 -5.17
CA MET A 100 -7.32 4.15 -3.80
C MET A 100 -7.53 2.99 -2.85
N ILE A 101 -6.54 2.72 -1.99
CA ILE A 101 -6.59 1.62 -1.02
C ILE A 101 -6.15 2.15 0.33
N LEU A 102 -7.02 2.08 1.32
CA LEU A 102 -6.67 2.36 2.70
C LEU A 102 -6.04 1.12 3.32
N VAL A 103 -4.78 1.23 3.72
CA VAL A 103 -4.06 0.18 4.44
C VAL A 103 -4.06 0.51 5.91
N THR A 104 -4.66 -0.38 6.72
CA THR A 104 -4.63 -0.28 8.18
C THR A 104 -3.64 -1.30 8.72
N VAL A 105 -2.71 -0.87 9.57
CA VAL A 105 -1.72 -1.76 10.19
C VAL A 105 -1.83 -1.64 11.70
N ASN A 106 -1.98 -2.77 12.38
CA ASN A 106 -2.08 -2.83 13.83
C ASN A 106 -1.13 -3.88 14.40
N LEU A 107 -0.10 -3.42 15.11
CA LEU A 107 0.92 -4.28 15.71
C LEU A 107 0.36 -5.15 16.84
N ALA A 108 -0.51 -4.60 17.69
CA ALA A 108 -1.11 -5.33 18.81
C ALA A 108 -1.98 -6.50 18.31
N LYS A 109 -2.73 -6.28 17.24
CA LYS A 109 -3.54 -7.30 16.55
C LYS A 109 -2.72 -8.18 15.59
N LYS A 110 -1.46 -7.83 15.32
CA LYS A 110 -0.59 -8.42 14.29
C LYS A 110 -1.31 -8.53 12.94
N LYS A 111 -2.06 -7.51 12.56
CA LYS A 111 -2.97 -7.53 11.40
C LYS A 111 -2.65 -6.39 10.45
N LEU A 112 -2.72 -6.68 9.15
CA LEU A 112 -2.74 -5.68 8.08
C LEU A 112 -4.03 -5.85 7.29
N SER A 113 -4.79 -4.78 7.08
CA SER A 113 -6.00 -4.82 6.25
C SER A 113 -5.92 -3.83 5.10
N LEU A 114 -6.45 -4.24 3.94
CA LEU A 114 -6.55 -3.42 2.74
C LEU A 114 -8.02 -3.17 2.41
N MET A 115 -8.46 -1.92 2.46
CA MET A 115 -9.80 -1.50 2.06
C MET A 115 -9.73 -0.69 0.76
N SER A 116 -10.19 -1.26 -0.35
CA SER A 116 -10.28 -0.47 -1.59
C SER A 116 -11.46 0.49 -1.53
N ILE A 117 -11.22 1.69 -2.05
CA ILE A 117 -12.23 2.73 -2.21
C ILE A 117 -12.42 2.94 -3.72
N PRO A 118 -13.62 2.70 -4.26
CA PRO A 118 -13.88 2.89 -5.68
C PRO A 118 -13.57 4.31 -6.11
N ARG A 119 -12.84 4.46 -7.22
CA ARG A 119 -12.41 5.77 -7.73
C ARG A 119 -13.57 6.71 -8.05
N ASP A 120 -14.73 6.13 -8.41
CA ASP A 120 -15.96 6.83 -8.80
C ASP A 120 -16.87 7.14 -7.58
N THR A 121 -16.44 6.89 -6.35
CA THR A 121 -17.21 7.23 -5.13
C THR A 121 -17.53 8.72 -5.09
N MET A 122 -18.81 9.08 -4.93
CA MET A 122 -19.23 10.47 -4.69
C MET A 122 -18.67 10.94 -3.35
N ALA A 123 -17.96 12.07 -3.35
CA ALA A 123 -17.38 12.62 -2.13
C ALA A 123 -17.31 14.15 -2.17
N ARG A 124 -17.51 14.79 -1.01
CA ARG A 124 -17.16 16.21 -0.86
C ARG A 124 -15.65 16.40 -0.95
N MET A 125 -15.20 17.35 -1.77
CA MET A 125 -13.79 17.75 -1.82
C MET A 125 -13.47 18.57 -0.57
N ILE A 126 -12.53 18.08 0.24
CA ILE A 126 -12.18 18.71 1.52
C ILE A 126 -10.97 19.62 1.33
N GLY A 127 -11.09 20.87 1.79
CA GLY A 127 -10.02 21.87 1.66
C GLY A 127 -10.15 22.76 0.43
N THR A 128 -11.30 22.75 -0.25
CA THR A 128 -11.74 23.80 -1.18
C THR A 128 -12.38 24.96 -0.43
N ASP A 129 -12.37 26.16 -1.01
CA ASP A 129 -12.99 27.35 -0.42
C ASP A 129 -14.53 27.31 -0.48
N SER A 130 -15.08 26.67 -1.51
CA SER A 130 -16.51 26.45 -1.70
C SER A 130 -16.91 24.99 -1.52
N PHE A 131 -18.20 24.75 -1.23
CA PHE A 131 -18.78 23.42 -1.30
C PHE A 131 -18.63 22.85 -2.71
N SER A 132 -18.04 21.67 -2.81
CA SER A 132 -17.73 21.02 -4.08
C SER A 132 -17.78 19.50 -3.90
N VAL A 133 -18.48 18.82 -4.81
CA VAL A 133 -18.63 17.35 -4.82
C VAL A 133 -18.10 16.81 -6.14
N HIS A 134 -17.21 15.83 -6.04
CA HIS A 134 -16.59 15.17 -7.18
C HIS A 134 -16.44 13.68 -6.91
N LYS A 135 -16.02 12.94 -7.92
CA LYS A 135 -15.53 11.58 -7.72
C LYS A 135 -14.30 11.64 -6.82
N ILE A 136 -14.18 10.72 -5.89
CA ILE A 136 -13.13 10.76 -4.87
C ILE A 136 -11.71 10.74 -5.47
N ASN A 137 -11.53 10.15 -6.66
CA ASN A 137 -10.25 10.17 -7.36
C ASN A 137 -9.78 11.54 -7.82
N ALA A 138 -10.70 12.50 -7.98
CA ALA A 138 -10.40 13.88 -8.34
C ALA A 138 -9.71 14.62 -7.19
N ALA A 139 -9.87 14.19 -5.94
CA ALA A 139 -9.25 14.81 -4.77
C ALA A 139 -7.73 14.92 -4.91
N TYR A 140 -7.07 13.89 -5.49
CA TYR A 140 -5.64 13.93 -5.74
C TYR A 140 -5.26 14.90 -6.88
N ASN A 141 -6.09 15.00 -7.91
CA ASN A 141 -5.86 15.93 -9.01
C ASN A 141 -5.99 17.39 -8.54
N ILE A 142 -7.08 17.69 -7.84
CA ILE A 142 -7.44 19.03 -7.36
C ILE A 142 -6.47 19.50 -6.25
N GLY A 143 -6.40 18.77 -5.14
CA GLY A 143 -5.68 19.20 -3.95
C GLY A 143 -4.45 18.36 -3.59
N GLY A 144 -4.08 17.39 -4.43
CA GLY A 144 -2.95 16.49 -4.17
C GLY A 144 -3.24 15.48 -3.06
N ALA A 145 -2.17 14.86 -2.54
CA ALA A 145 -2.27 13.87 -1.48
C ALA A 145 -2.96 14.39 -0.21
N LYS A 146 -2.81 15.69 0.10
CA LYS A 146 -3.45 16.31 1.27
C LYS A 146 -4.98 16.21 1.19
N MET A 147 -5.56 16.68 0.09
CA MET A 147 -7.01 16.64 -0.13
C MET A 147 -7.49 15.19 -0.25
N ALA A 148 -6.77 14.31 -0.96
CA ALA A 148 -7.13 12.89 -1.03
C ALA A 148 -7.22 12.24 0.36
N MET A 149 -6.22 12.44 1.23
CA MET A 149 -6.28 11.95 2.62
C MET A 149 -7.45 12.54 3.40
N GLN A 150 -7.67 13.86 3.31
CA GLN A 150 -8.72 14.55 4.06
C GLN A 150 -10.13 14.13 3.60
N THR A 151 -10.37 14.09 2.29
CA THR A 151 -11.62 13.62 1.69
C THR A 151 -11.90 12.17 2.10
N THR A 152 -10.96 11.24 1.89
CA THR A 152 -11.15 9.85 2.30
C THR A 152 -11.35 9.72 3.81
N SER A 153 -10.61 10.50 4.61
CA SER A 153 -10.76 10.53 6.07
C SER A 153 -12.16 10.93 6.50
N LYS A 154 -12.78 11.88 5.79
CA LYS A 154 -14.16 12.34 6.05
C LYS A 154 -15.21 11.34 5.56
N VAL A 155 -15.04 10.78 4.36
CA VAL A 155 -15.96 9.77 3.80
C VAL A 155 -16.05 8.55 4.72
N LEU A 156 -14.92 8.11 5.30
CA LEU A 156 -14.87 6.90 6.14
C LEU A 156 -14.91 7.17 7.65
N ASN A 157 -14.92 8.44 8.07
CA ASN A 157 -14.83 8.87 9.47
C ASN A 157 -13.68 8.21 10.27
N VAL A 158 -12.47 8.19 9.67
CA VAL A 158 -11.25 7.58 10.25
C VAL A 158 -10.04 8.46 10.04
N PRO A 159 -9.06 8.48 10.97
CA PRO A 159 -7.86 9.29 10.82
C PRO A 159 -6.96 8.72 9.72
N ILE A 160 -6.55 9.58 8.78
CA ILE A 160 -5.56 9.25 7.74
C ILE A 160 -4.48 10.32 7.78
N LYS A 161 -3.28 9.94 8.20
CA LYS A 161 -2.13 10.84 8.34
C LYS A 161 -1.05 10.60 7.29
N TYR A 162 -1.01 9.39 6.72
CA TYR A 162 0.06 8.97 5.83
C TYR A 162 -0.50 8.55 4.48
N TYR A 163 0.30 8.76 3.44
CA TYR A 163 -0.01 8.27 2.11
C TYR A 163 1.23 7.74 1.41
N ILE A 164 1.01 6.91 0.40
CA ILE A 164 2.01 6.54 -0.59
C ILE A 164 1.33 6.71 -1.95
N SER A 165 1.85 7.58 -2.81
CA SER A 165 1.42 7.63 -4.21
C SER A 165 2.48 7.03 -5.13
N MET A 166 2.01 6.29 -6.13
CA MET A 166 2.88 5.57 -7.06
C MET A 166 2.25 5.50 -8.46
N ASN A 167 3.08 5.61 -9.49
CA ASN A 167 2.65 5.40 -10.87
C ASN A 167 2.80 3.94 -11.32
N MET A 168 2.12 3.57 -12.41
CA MET A 168 2.14 2.19 -12.94
C MET A 168 3.55 1.68 -13.27
N GLY A 169 4.44 2.56 -13.75
CA GLY A 169 5.83 2.21 -14.04
C GLY A 169 6.63 1.86 -12.77
N GLY A 170 6.37 2.56 -11.67
CA GLY A 170 6.93 2.27 -10.35
C GLY A 170 6.48 0.92 -9.82
N MET A 171 5.18 0.63 -9.91
CA MET A 171 4.60 -0.65 -9.50
C MET A 171 5.28 -1.82 -10.23
N ARG A 172 5.37 -1.75 -11.56
CA ARG A 172 5.98 -2.80 -12.38
C ARG A 172 7.38 -3.15 -11.91
N LYS A 173 8.22 -2.13 -11.71
CA LYS A 173 9.60 -2.29 -11.26
C LYS A 173 9.70 -2.82 -9.83
N ILE A 174 8.76 -2.48 -8.94
CA ILE A 174 8.71 -3.06 -7.59
C ILE A 174 8.41 -4.57 -7.67
N VAL A 175 7.44 -4.98 -8.50
CA VAL A 175 7.13 -6.40 -8.73
C VAL A 175 8.35 -7.15 -9.27
N ASP A 176 9.00 -6.62 -10.31
CA ASP A 176 10.22 -7.23 -10.86
C ASP A 176 11.33 -7.31 -9.78
N GLY A 177 11.47 -6.26 -8.97
CA GLY A 177 12.45 -6.16 -7.92
C GLY A 177 12.32 -7.20 -6.81
N VAL A 178 11.09 -7.47 -6.35
CA VAL A 178 10.81 -8.53 -5.36
C VAL A 178 10.89 -9.94 -5.94
N GLY A 179 11.16 -10.06 -7.25
CA GLY A 179 11.30 -11.33 -7.94
C GLY A 179 10.01 -11.86 -8.55
N GLY A 180 9.02 -10.99 -8.79
CA GLY A 180 7.69 -11.35 -9.26
C GLY A 180 6.68 -11.55 -8.12
N VAL A 181 5.42 -11.76 -8.49
CA VAL A 181 4.31 -12.02 -7.56
C VAL A 181 3.60 -13.31 -7.94
N THR A 182 3.08 -14.01 -6.94
CA THR A 182 2.27 -15.20 -7.14
C THR A 182 0.81 -14.88 -6.84
N VAL A 183 -0.08 -15.16 -7.79
CA VAL A 183 -1.53 -14.90 -7.67
C VAL A 183 -2.33 -16.09 -8.15
N THR A 184 -3.59 -16.19 -7.71
CA THR A 184 -4.55 -17.21 -8.15
C THR A 184 -5.75 -16.50 -8.78
N PRO A 185 -5.83 -16.39 -10.12
CA PRO A 185 -6.88 -15.62 -10.78
C PRO A 185 -8.31 -16.05 -10.39
N PRO A 186 -9.21 -15.10 -10.07
CA PRO A 186 -10.60 -15.43 -9.75
C PRO A 186 -11.47 -15.70 -10.99
N LEU A 187 -10.99 -15.33 -12.18
CA LEU A 187 -11.60 -15.61 -13.47
C LEU A 187 -10.55 -15.91 -14.55
N THR A 188 -11.00 -16.51 -15.66
CA THR A 188 -10.17 -16.73 -16.85
C THR A 188 -10.34 -15.56 -17.81
N PHE A 189 -9.23 -14.94 -18.24
CA PHE A 189 -9.25 -13.83 -19.19
C PHE A 189 -7.91 -13.70 -19.91
N THR A 190 -7.91 -12.98 -21.04
CA THR A 190 -6.70 -12.57 -21.76
C THR A 190 -6.66 -11.06 -21.83
N TYR A 191 -5.55 -10.45 -21.40
CA TYR A 191 -5.38 -9.00 -21.46
C TYR A 191 -3.92 -8.65 -21.76
N ASP A 192 -3.70 -7.69 -22.65
CA ASP A 192 -2.36 -7.21 -23.05
C ASP A 192 -1.41 -8.35 -23.47
N GLY A 193 -1.94 -9.35 -24.18
CA GLY A 193 -1.17 -10.51 -24.67
C GLY A 193 -0.90 -11.61 -23.63
N TYR A 194 -1.43 -11.48 -22.39
CA TYR A 194 -1.26 -12.48 -21.33
C TYR A 194 -2.57 -13.18 -20.98
N THR A 195 -2.54 -14.51 -20.84
CA THR A 195 -3.70 -15.30 -20.42
C THR A 195 -3.58 -15.69 -18.94
N PHE A 196 -4.64 -15.43 -18.18
CA PHE A 196 -4.77 -15.83 -16.78
C PHE A 196 -5.91 -16.84 -16.68
N THR A 197 -5.68 -17.97 -15.99
CA THR A 197 -6.67 -19.05 -15.88
C THR A 197 -7.23 -19.10 -14.45
N LYS A 198 -8.56 -19.13 -14.33
CA LYS A 198 -9.26 -19.21 -13.05
C LYS A 198 -8.73 -20.37 -12.20
N GLY A 199 -8.42 -20.09 -10.93
CA GLY A 199 -7.99 -21.09 -9.95
C GLY A 199 -6.59 -21.65 -10.16
N LYS A 200 -5.90 -21.30 -11.26
CA LYS A 200 -4.53 -21.75 -11.52
C LYS A 200 -3.54 -20.73 -10.96
N THR A 201 -2.87 -21.09 -9.87
CA THR A 201 -1.79 -20.28 -9.32
C THR A 201 -0.69 -20.07 -10.35
N VAL A 202 -0.30 -18.82 -10.56
CA VAL A 202 0.68 -18.41 -11.55
C VAL A 202 1.64 -17.39 -10.95
N HIS A 203 2.91 -17.47 -11.35
CA HIS A 203 3.93 -16.50 -11.00
C HIS A 203 4.06 -15.46 -12.11
N LEU A 204 3.96 -14.19 -11.75
CA LEU A 204 3.89 -13.04 -12.65
C LEU A 204 5.09 -12.12 -12.45
N ASN A 205 5.74 -11.74 -13.55
CA ASN A 205 6.65 -10.60 -13.55
C ASN A 205 5.87 -9.27 -13.54
N GLY A 206 6.57 -8.14 -13.54
CA GLY A 206 5.97 -6.82 -13.45
C GLY A 206 5.01 -6.48 -14.61
N ASN A 207 5.34 -6.86 -15.85
CA ASN A 207 4.45 -6.61 -16.99
C ASN A 207 3.15 -7.43 -16.85
N GLN A 208 3.28 -8.71 -16.52
CA GLN A 208 2.14 -9.59 -16.32
C GLN A 208 1.28 -9.16 -15.14
N ALA A 209 1.89 -8.74 -14.02
CA ALA A 209 1.17 -8.23 -12.86
C ALA A 209 0.44 -6.91 -13.17
N LEU A 210 1.04 -6.03 -13.97
CA LEU A 210 0.39 -4.82 -14.44
C LEU A 210 -0.82 -5.15 -15.32
N ALA A 211 -0.67 -6.02 -16.32
CA ALA A 211 -1.77 -6.47 -17.17
C ALA A 211 -2.90 -7.12 -16.35
N TYR A 212 -2.53 -8.01 -15.43
CA TYR A 212 -3.44 -8.66 -14.49
C TYR A 212 -4.24 -7.66 -13.65
N SER A 213 -3.59 -6.59 -13.16
CA SER A 213 -4.22 -5.57 -12.32
C SER A 213 -5.01 -4.49 -13.07
N ARG A 214 -4.89 -4.42 -14.41
CA ARG A 214 -5.54 -3.39 -15.25
C ARG A 214 -6.85 -3.85 -15.90
N MET A 215 -6.99 -5.14 -16.20
CA MET A 215 -8.19 -5.65 -16.89
C MET A 215 -9.46 -5.29 -16.08
N ARG A 216 -10.50 -4.79 -16.75
CA ARG A 216 -11.81 -4.44 -16.15
C ARG A 216 -12.98 -5.01 -16.95
N TYR A 217 -12.92 -4.92 -18.28
CA TYR A 217 -14.08 -5.10 -19.15
C TYR A 217 -14.60 -6.54 -19.22
N ASP A 218 -13.71 -7.54 -19.11
CA ASP A 218 -14.09 -8.96 -19.11
C ASP A 218 -14.46 -9.48 -17.70
N ASP A 219 -14.38 -8.61 -16.69
CA ASP A 219 -14.70 -8.98 -15.31
C ASP A 219 -16.20 -8.75 -15.05
N PRO A 220 -16.98 -9.78 -14.66
CA PRO A 220 -18.39 -9.60 -14.33
C PRO A 220 -18.61 -8.68 -13.12
N LYS A 221 -17.58 -8.46 -12.30
CA LYS A 221 -17.59 -7.48 -11.20
C LYS A 221 -17.00 -6.12 -11.60
N GLY A 222 -16.64 -5.94 -12.87
CA GLY A 222 -16.09 -4.71 -13.44
C GLY A 222 -14.94 -4.14 -12.62
N ASP A 223 -15.11 -2.90 -12.15
CA ASP A 223 -14.10 -2.16 -11.38
C ASP A 223 -13.74 -2.84 -10.05
N TYR A 224 -14.72 -3.47 -9.38
CA TYR A 224 -14.49 -4.18 -8.12
C TYR A 224 -13.59 -5.40 -8.31
N GLY A 225 -13.74 -6.10 -9.44
CA GLY A 225 -12.88 -7.21 -9.80
C GLY A 225 -11.44 -6.76 -10.09
N ARG A 226 -11.28 -5.58 -10.74
CA ARG A 226 -9.96 -4.93 -10.89
C ARG A 226 -9.35 -4.61 -9.53
N GLN A 227 -10.12 -4.01 -8.62
CA GLN A 227 -9.65 -3.65 -7.27
C GLN A 227 -9.22 -4.87 -6.46
N LEU A 228 -9.96 -5.99 -6.55
CA LEU A 228 -9.57 -7.25 -5.92
C LEU A 228 -8.18 -7.70 -6.38
N ARG A 229 -7.95 -7.73 -7.70
CA ARG A 229 -6.67 -8.11 -8.29
C ARG A 229 -5.53 -7.16 -7.89
N GLN A 230 -5.81 -5.86 -7.77
CA GLN A 230 -4.83 -4.89 -7.23
C GLN A 230 -4.43 -5.23 -5.79
N ARG A 231 -5.39 -5.59 -4.92
CA ARG A 231 -5.10 -6.02 -3.55
C ARG A 231 -4.30 -7.32 -3.50
N GLU A 232 -4.64 -8.32 -4.33
CA GLU A 232 -3.88 -9.57 -4.42
C GLU A 232 -2.41 -9.33 -4.80
N VAL A 233 -2.17 -8.48 -5.79
CA VAL A 233 -0.81 -8.13 -6.20
C VAL A 233 -0.05 -7.42 -5.07
N ILE A 234 -0.67 -6.45 -4.38
CA ILE A 234 -0.04 -5.77 -3.24
C ILE A 234 0.28 -6.74 -2.11
N MET A 235 -0.66 -7.62 -1.75
CA MET A 235 -0.45 -8.64 -0.72
C MET A 235 0.71 -9.57 -1.09
N SER A 236 0.78 -10.02 -2.34
CA SER A 236 1.88 -10.86 -2.83
C SER A 236 3.22 -10.12 -2.83
N VAL A 237 3.26 -8.82 -3.17
CA VAL A 237 4.47 -8.00 -3.02
C VAL A 237 4.91 -7.93 -1.55
N LEU A 238 3.98 -7.73 -0.61
CA LEU A 238 4.29 -7.64 0.82
C LEU A 238 4.86 -8.95 1.37
N GLU A 239 4.37 -10.10 0.91
CA GLU A 239 4.91 -11.42 1.26
C GLU A 239 6.36 -11.60 0.78
N HIS A 240 6.68 -11.10 -0.42
CA HIS A 240 7.99 -11.25 -1.05
C HIS A 240 8.96 -10.09 -0.79
N ALA A 241 8.50 -9.03 -0.09
CA ALA A 241 9.26 -7.82 0.15
C ALA A 241 10.60 -8.06 0.87
N LEU A 242 10.75 -9.17 1.60
CA LEU A 242 11.96 -9.52 2.35
C LEU A 242 12.65 -10.78 1.82
N SER A 243 12.42 -11.11 0.54
CA SER A 243 13.08 -12.22 -0.14
C SER A 243 14.54 -11.91 -0.50
N PHE A 244 15.32 -12.95 -0.81
CA PHE A 244 16.69 -12.82 -1.32
C PHE A 244 16.74 -12.01 -2.63
N ASN A 245 15.71 -12.13 -3.47
CA ASN A 245 15.61 -11.41 -4.75
C ASN A 245 15.53 -9.89 -4.53
N THR A 246 14.81 -9.44 -3.49
CA THR A 246 14.78 -8.02 -3.12
C THR A 246 16.17 -7.49 -2.81
N LEU A 247 17.00 -8.26 -2.10
CA LEU A 247 18.37 -7.84 -1.76
C LEU A 247 19.26 -7.78 -3.00
N LYS A 248 19.12 -8.74 -3.92
CA LYS A 248 19.87 -8.77 -5.19
C LYS A 248 19.51 -7.60 -6.10
N ASN A 249 18.24 -7.20 -6.14
CA ASN A 249 17.72 -6.15 -7.03
C ASN A 249 17.59 -4.77 -6.37
N LEU A 250 18.21 -4.58 -5.20
CA LEU A 250 18.02 -3.39 -4.36
C LEU A 250 18.26 -2.08 -5.13
N ASP A 251 19.34 -1.98 -5.91
CA ASP A 251 19.67 -0.75 -6.64
C ASP A 251 18.57 -0.39 -7.68
N SER A 252 18.00 -1.39 -8.36
CA SER A 252 16.88 -1.20 -9.29
C SER A 252 15.60 -0.75 -8.58
N ILE A 253 15.29 -1.38 -7.44
CA ILE A 253 14.13 -1.04 -6.61
C ILE A 253 14.26 0.40 -6.11
N LEU A 254 15.40 0.76 -5.52
CA LEU A 254 15.64 2.10 -4.98
C LEU A 254 15.59 3.17 -6.08
N GLY A 255 16.15 2.87 -7.26
CA GLY A 255 16.04 3.75 -8.43
C GLY A 255 14.59 3.98 -8.86
N SER A 256 13.78 2.92 -8.90
CA SER A 256 12.34 3.01 -9.18
C SER A 256 11.59 3.82 -8.13
N VAL A 257 11.78 3.50 -6.86
CA VAL A 257 11.12 4.16 -5.72
C VAL A 257 11.42 5.66 -5.75
N SER A 258 12.68 6.06 -5.91
CA SER A 258 13.06 7.48 -5.90
C SER A 258 12.38 8.32 -6.99
N THR A 259 12.03 7.71 -8.13
CA THR A 259 11.49 8.40 -9.31
C THR A 259 9.98 8.23 -9.51
N SER A 260 9.38 7.22 -8.87
CA SER A 260 7.99 6.82 -9.11
C SER A 260 7.13 6.74 -7.85
N LEU A 261 7.67 7.07 -6.68
CA LEU A 261 6.95 7.09 -5.41
C LEU A 261 6.99 8.49 -4.78
N ARG A 262 5.90 8.90 -4.16
CA ARG A 262 5.85 10.06 -3.23
C ARG A 262 5.14 9.67 -1.93
N THR A 263 5.62 10.17 -0.81
CA THR A 263 5.06 9.88 0.52
C THR A 263 5.43 10.98 1.51
N ASN A 264 4.65 11.12 2.58
CA ASN A 264 5.00 11.93 3.74
C ASN A 264 5.61 11.12 4.89
N LEU A 265 5.93 9.84 4.68
CA LEU A 265 6.70 9.03 5.62
C LEU A 265 8.19 9.35 5.47
N THR A 266 8.86 9.60 6.59
CA THR A 266 10.32 9.72 6.61
C THR A 266 10.97 8.34 6.43
N PHE A 267 12.24 8.31 6.01
CA PHE A 267 13.00 7.07 5.94
C PHE A 267 13.01 6.32 7.28
N ASP A 268 13.21 7.02 8.40
CA ASP A 268 13.21 6.42 9.73
C ASP A 268 11.85 5.79 10.08
N SER A 269 10.74 6.42 9.69
CA SER A 269 9.40 5.85 9.85
C SER A 269 9.25 4.57 9.03
N MET A 270 9.74 4.55 7.77
CA MET A 270 9.71 3.34 6.93
C MET A 270 10.57 2.21 7.49
N VAL A 271 11.74 2.52 8.05
CA VAL A 271 12.59 1.54 8.76
C VAL A 271 11.86 0.97 9.98
N LYS A 272 11.21 1.82 10.79
CA LYS A 272 10.39 1.39 11.93
C LYS A 272 9.21 0.51 11.48
N ILE A 273 8.51 0.88 10.39
CA ILE A 273 7.42 0.08 9.81
C ILE A 273 7.94 -1.30 9.43
N SER A 274 9.01 -1.35 8.63
CA SER A 274 9.62 -2.60 8.15
C SER A 274 10.07 -3.50 9.30
N LYS A 275 10.71 -2.94 10.33
CA LYS A 275 11.21 -3.71 11.47
C LYS A 275 10.10 -4.20 12.40
N ASN A 276 9.16 -3.32 12.77
CA ASN A 276 8.21 -3.61 13.84
C ASN A 276 6.95 -4.31 13.33
N TYR A 277 6.48 -3.99 12.12
CA TYR A 277 5.20 -4.46 11.61
C TYR A 277 5.32 -5.58 10.59
N ARG A 278 6.53 -6.07 10.27
CA ARG A 278 6.74 -7.23 9.37
C ARG A 278 5.81 -8.40 9.68
N LYS A 279 5.59 -8.72 10.95
CA LYS A 279 4.75 -9.86 11.35
C LYS A 279 3.26 -9.67 11.03
N CYS A 280 2.82 -8.43 10.77
CA CYS A 280 1.43 -8.15 10.40
C CYS A 280 1.10 -8.65 8.99
N THR A 281 2.09 -8.85 8.11
CA THR A 281 1.88 -9.43 6.77
C THR A 281 1.50 -10.91 6.83
N ASN A 282 1.67 -11.58 7.97
CA ASN A 282 1.25 -12.98 8.13
C ASN A 282 -0.28 -13.11 8.35
N ASN A 283 -0.96 -12.00 8.62
CA ASN A 283 -2.40 -11.94 8.81
C ASN A 283 -2.94 -10.73 8.06
N MET A 284 -3.08 -10.92 6.75
CA MET A 284 -3.61 -9.92 5.84
C MET A 284 -5.09 -10.20 5.54
N SER A 285 -5.90 -9.15 5.55
CA SER A 285 -7.29 -9.20 5.09
C SER A 285 -7.55 -8.13 4.05
N SER A 286 -8.51 -8.36 3.16
CA SER A 286 -8.84 -7.41 2.09
C SER A 286 -10.35 -7.30 1.94
N ASP A 287 -10.84 -6.09 1.71
CA ASP A 287 -12.26 -5.79 1.50
C ASP A 287 -12.39 -4.48 0.69
N TYR A 288 -13.61 -4.05 0.36
CA TYR A 288 -13.87 -2.82 -0.39
C TYR A 288 -15.15 -2.11 0.06
N LEU A 289 -15.24 -0.84 -0.32
CA LEU A 289 -16.45 -0.03 -0.13
C LEU A 289 -17.45 -0.29 -1.26
N HIS A 290 -18.70 -0.61 -0.92
CA HIS A 290 -19.75 -1.02 -1.86
C HIS A 290 -20.69 0.12 -2.24
N GLY A 291 -20.62 0.57 -3.49
CA GLY A 291 -21.51 1.60 -4.02
C GLY A 291 -22.54 1.11 -5.02
N VAL A 292 -23.63 1.88 -5.12
CA VAL A 292 -24.65 1.77 -6.17
C VAL A 292 -24.35 2.83 -7.24
N GLY A 293 -24.51 2.47 -8.52
CA GLY A 293 -24.32 3.41 -9.62
C GLY A 293 -25.40 4.50 -9.61
N ALA A 294 -25.01 5.74 -9.88
CA ALA A 294 -25.93 6.88 -10.00
C ALA A 294 -25.43 7.87 -11.05
N MET A 295 -26.36 8.66 -11.62
CA MET A 295 -26.06 9.81 -12.47
C MET A 295 -26.22 11.09 -11.65
N ILE A 296 -25.14 11.85 -11.53
CA ILE A 296 -25.14 13.19 -10.93
C ILE A 296 -24.81 14.17 -12.06
N GLY A 297 -25.81 14.91 -12.51
CA GLY A 297 -25.75 15.59 -13.81
C GLY A 297 -25.46 14.57 -14.92
N ASP A 298 -24.43 14.85 -15.72
CA ASP A 298 -24.09 14.05 -16.90
C ASP A 298 -23.03 12.98 -16.62
N ALA A 299 -22.61 12.85 -15.36
CA ALA A 299 -21.52 11.96 -14.95
C ALA A 299 -22.02 10.79 -14.10
N SER A 300 -21.45 9.61 -14.35
CA SER A 300 -21.73 8.40 -13.57
C SER A 300 -20.85 8.33 -12.32
N TYR A 301 -21.47 8.09 -11.17
CA TYR A 301 -20.86 7.98 -9.84
C TYR A 301 -21.20 6.65 -9.19
N GLN A 302 -20.48 6.34 -8.10
CA GLN A 302 -20.92 5.39 -7.10
C GLN A 302 -21.32 6.12 -5.82
N VAL A 303 -22.55 5.92 -5.38
CA VAL A 303 -23.05 6.44 -4.09
C VAL A 303 -23.09 5.31 -3.07
N MET A 304 -22.71 5.64 -1.83
CA MET A 304 -22.56 4.67 -0.75
C MET A 304 -23.73 4.83 0.22
N SER A 305 -24.42 3.75 0.54
CA SER A 305 -25.50 3.79 1.55
C SER A 305 -24.92 4.07 2.94
N ASP A 306 -25.73 4.67 3.82
CA ASP A 306 -25.33 4.94 5.22
C ASP A 306 -24.87 3.66 5.93
N ARG A 307 -25.55 2.54 5.69
CA ARG A 307 -25.19 1.23 6.25
C ARG A 307 -23.79 0.81 5.82
N GLU A 308 -23.45 1.01 4.55
CA GLU A 308 -22.15 0.62 4.02
C GLU A 308 -21.04 1.53 4.53
N LEU A 309 -21.28 2.85 4.54
CA LEU A 309 -20.36 3.83 5.13
C LEU A 309 -20.08 3.50 6.60
N GLN A 310 -21.12 3.19 7.38
CA GLN A 310 -20.99 2.77 8.78
C GLN A 310 -20.23 1.45 8.91
N ARG A 311 -20.54 0.44 8.09
CA ARG A 311 -19.86 -0.87 8.10
C ARG A 311 -18.36 -0.70 7.90
N THR A 312 -17.97 0.01 6.85
CA THR A 312 -16.57 0.27 6.54
C THR A 312 -15.89 1.07 7.66
N SER A 313 -16.53 2.13 8.16
CA SER A 313 -15.98 2.91 9.27
C SER A 313 -15.73 2.01 10.49
N ASN A 314 -16.70 1.19 10.88
CA ASN A 314 -16.57 0.25 12.00
C ASN A 314 -15.42 -0.74 11.81
N ILE A 315 -15.25 -1.30 10.61
CA ILE A 315 -14.15 -2.22 10.30
C ILE A 315 -12.80 -1.53 10.50
N VAL A 316 -12.61 -0.35 9.88
CA VAL A 316 -11.33 0.37 9.93
C VAL A 316 -11.04 0.90 11.33
N ARG A 317 -12.04 1.44 12.03
CA ARG A 317 -11.91 1.92 13.41
C ARG A 317 -11.54 0.78 14.36
N ASN A 318 -12.22 -0.36 14.25
CA ASN A 318 -11.85 -1.55 14.99
C ASN A 318 -10.41 -1.98 14.67
N ASP A 319 -10.03 -2.04 13.39
CA ASP A 319 -8.65 -2.40 13.02
C ASP A 319 -7.62 -1.41 13.58
N LEU A 320 -7.95 -0.13 13.73
CA LEU A 320 -7.14 0.87 14.43
C LEU A 320 -7.19 0.78 15.96
N GLY A 321 -8.10 -0.01 16.55
CA GLY A 321 -8.33 -0.03 17.99
C GLY A 321 -9.03 1.24 18.51
N LEU A 322 -9.82 1.90 17.67
CA LEU A 322 -10.65 3.04 18.03
C LEU A 322 -12.08 2.57 18.34
N ASP A 323 -12.77 3.31 19.21
CA ASP A 323 -14.19 3.09 19.50
C ASP A 323 -15.05 3.30 18.24
N SER A 324 -16.15 2.56 18.13
CA SER A 324 -17.16 2.81 17.09
C SER A 324 -17.74 4.21 17.22
N MET A 325 -18.05 4.83 16.08
CA MET A 325 -18.67 6.15 16.02
C MET A 325 -19.68 6.14 14.88
N ASP A 326 -20.85 6.72 15.13
CA ASP A 326 -21.85 6.88 14.09
C ASP A 326 -21.32 7.82 13.01
N ILE A 327 -21.55 7.44 11.75
CA ILE A 327 -21.11 8.24 10.62
C ILE A 327 -22.07 9.40 10.40
N ASP A 328 -21.51 10.60 10.49
CA ASP A 328 -22.19 11.86 10.22
C ASP A 328 -21.26 12.69 9.34
N ASN A 329 -21.54 12.69 8.04
CA ASN A 329 -20.73 13.37 7.04
C ASN A 329 -21.61 13.91 5.90
N ASN A 330 -20.94 14.48 4.88
CA ASN A 330 -21.67 15.00 3.73
C ASN A 330 -22.43 13.88 3.01
N GLU A 331 -21.85 12.70 2.89
CA GLU A 331 -22.42 11.60 2.12
C GLU A 331 -23.72 11.08 2.76
N THR A 332 -23.80 10.98 4.09
CA THR A 332 -25.04 10.66 4.81
C THR A 332 -26.09 11.78 4.69
N TYR A 333 -25.65 13.04 4.73
CA TYR A 333 -26.54 14.18 4.47
C TYR A 333 -27.14 14.10 3.05
N GLN A 334 -26.33 13.90 2.02
CA GLN A 334 -26.82 13.76 0.64
C GLN A 334 -27.80 12.58 0.51
N ASN A 335 -27.54 11.45 1.18
CA ASN A 335 -28.45 10.30 1.18
C ASN A 335 -29.82 10.65 1.80
N SER A 336 -29.83 11.41 2.89
CA SER A 336 -31.06 11.86 3.53
C SER A 336 -31.92 12.78 2.63
N MET A 337 -31.27 13.57 1.77
CA MET A 337 -31.93 14.47 0.82
C MET A 337 -32.41 13.76 -0.46
N ASN A 338 -31.97 12.52 -0.71
CA ASN A 338 -32.33 11.73 -1.88
C ASN A 338 -33.24 10.55 -1.52
N SER A 339 -34.38 10.83 -0.87
CA SER A 339 -35.35 9.80 -0.45
C SER A 339 -35.93 8.98 -1.60
N GLN A 340 -35.88 9.50 -2.83
CA GLN A 340 -36.32 8.82 -4.05
C GLN A 340 -35.32 7.78 -4.58
N PHE A 341 -34.08 7.78 -4.11
CA PHE A 341 -33.04 6.89 -4.63
C PHE A 341 -33.28 5.45 -4.17
N ASN A 342 -33.42 4.52 -5.12
CA ASN A 342 -33.67 3.12 -4.82
C ASN A 342 -32.35 2.32 -4.77
N TRP A 343 -31.90 2.06 -3.54
CA TRP A 343 -30.68 1.29 -3.25
C TRP A 343 -30.69 -0.16 -3.76
N ASN A 344 -31.86 -0.70 -4.09
CA ASN A 344 -32.04 -2.11 -4.49
C ASN A 344 -32.48 -2.29 -5.95
N SER A 345 -32.55 -1.22 -6.75
CA SER A 345 -33.06 -1.28 -8.12
C SER A 345 -32.17 -2.09 -9.08
N GLY A 346 -30.86 -2.14 -8.81
CA GLY A 346 -29.86 -2.63 -9.76
C GLY A 346 -29.60 -1.70 -10.95
N ASP A 347 -30.34 -0.59 -11.06
CA ASP A 347 -30.17 0.43 -12.10
C ASP A 347 -29.05 1.40 -11.71
N SER A 348 -27.98 1.42 -12.52
CA SER A 348 -26.83 2.30 -12.36
C SER A 348 -27.06 3.72 -12.89
N ASN A 349 -28.19 3.98 -13.55
CA ASN A 349 -28.49 5.25 -14.22
C ASN A 349 -29.47 6.13 -13.44
N GLN A 350 -29.80 5.75 -12.20
CA GLN A 350 -30.68 6.54 -11.34
C GLN A 350 -30.12 7.93 -11.10
N VAL A 351 -30.96 8.95 -11.23
CA VAL A 351 -30.57 10.33 -10.94
C VAL A 351 -30.39 10.51 -9.44
N TYR A 352 -29.26 11.10 -9.06
CA TYR A 352 -28.94 11.48 -7.70
C TYR A 352 -28.58 12.96 -7.68
N TYR A 353 -29.22 13.71 -6.79
CA TYR A 353 -29.04 15.16 -6.70
C TYR A 353 -28.06 15.49 -5.58
N ILE A 354 -27.31 16.56 -5.76
CA ILE A 354 -26.45 17.10 -4.70
C ILE A 354 -27.10 18.36 -4.18
N TYR A 355 -27.11 18.51 -2.85
CA TYR A 355 -27.64 19.65 -2.13
C TYR A 355 -26.52 20.36 -1.38
N ASP A 356 -26.51 21.69 -1.37
CA ASP A 356 -25.58 22.43 -0.54
C ASP A 356 -26.00 22.29 0.94
N PRO A 357 -25.13 21.80 1.85
CA PRO A 357 -25.47 21.61 3.26
C PRO A 357 -25.67 22.92 4.04
N HIS A 358 -25.42 24.08 3.42
CA HIS A 358 -25.62 25.39 4.04
C HIS A 358 -26.95 26.05 3.64
N THR A 359 -27.51 25.69 2.49
CA THR A 359 -28.75 26.29 1.97
C THR A 359 -29.88 25.29 1.76
N ASP A 360 -29.58 23.99 1.79
CA ASP A 360 -30.48 22.89 1.43
C ASP A 360 -31.03 22.97 -0.02
N GLU A 361 -30.44 23.84 -0.85
CA GLU A 361 -30.80 24.00 -2.26
C GLU A 361 -29.98 23.05 -3.15
N LEU A 362 -30.51 22.76 -4.34
CA LEU A 362 -29.81 21.98 -5.35
C LEU A 362 -28.49 22.66 -5.73
N TRP A 363 -27.40 21.91 -5.58
CA TRP A 363 -26.07 22.33 -5.98
C TRP A 363 -25.91 22.15 -7.50
N ASN A 364 -25.83 23.27 -8.22
CA ASN A 364 -25.71 23.30 -9.68
C ASN A 364 -24.27 23.06 -10.18
N GLY A 365 -23.46 22.32 -9.42
CA GLY A 365 -22.04 22.11 -9.70
C GLY A 365 -21.14 23.30 -9.34
N ASP A 366 -19.84 23.13 -9.56
CA ASP A 366 -18.91 24.26 -9.50
C ASP A 366 -19.28 25.21 -10.65
N ARG A 367 -19.69 26.45 -10.33
CA ARG A 367 -19.78 27.49 -11.37
C ARG A 367 -18.39 27.62 -11.97
N ALA A 368 -18.27 27.39 -13.28
CA ALA A 368 -17.01 27.59 -13.98
C ALA A 368 -16.48 28.99 -13.65
N TYR A 369 -15.30 29.06 -13.04
CA TYR A 369 -14.52 30.30 -12.93
C TYR A 369 -13.75 30.54 -14.21
#